data_AF-A0A952K518-F1
#
_entry.id   AF-A0A952K518-F1
#
_cell.length_a   1.000
_cell.length_b   1.000
_cell.length_c   1.000
_cell.angle_alpha   90.00
_cell.angle_beta   90.00
_cell.angle_gamma   90.00
#
_symmetry.space_group_name_H-M   'P 1'
#
loop_
_entity.id
_entity.type
_entity.pdbx_description
1 polymer ?
#
loop_
_entity_poly.entity_id
_entity_poly.type
_entity_poly.pdbx_seq_one_letter_code
_entity_poly.pdbx_strand_id
1 'polypeptide(L)'
;MPTETARTSRTNSRASKRYDGIFDGYNSLGSYSKAFDEMFDGQGNVRGPYKGIFAELAPSDASELEGRADALGRAFIDQGITFSLSGQERPFP
;
A
#
# COMPACT_ATOMS: atom_id res chain seq x y z
N MET A 1 -41.70 6.15 -12.87
CA MET A 1 -40.61 5.53 -13.65
C MET A 1 -39.29 5.96 -13.03
N PRO A 2 -38.54 5.08 -12.34
CA PRO A 2 -37.18 5.43 -11.94
C PRO A 2 -36.27 5.25 -13.15
N THR A 3 -35.63 6.34 -13.61
CA THR A 3 -34.59 6.28 -14.64
C THR A 3 -33.28 5.88 -13.98
N GLU A 4 -32.82 4.68 -14.30
CA GLU A 4 -31.56 4.09 -13.86
C GLU A 4 -30.38 4.82 -14.53
N THR A 5 -29.60 5.55 -13.75
CA THR A 5 -28.42 6.27 -14.24
C THR A 5 -27.31 5.26 -14.51
N ALA A 6 -27.24 4.76 -15.75
CA ALA A 6 -26.17 3.86 -16.19
C ALA A 6 -24.80 4.54 -16.06
N ARG A 7 -23.99 4.07 -15.10
CA ARG A 7 -22.60 4.49 -14.93
C ARG A 7 -21.79 3.98 -16.12
N THR A 8 -21.51 4.89 -17.07
CA THR A 8 -20.67 4.60 -18.24
C THR A 8 -19.28 4.15 -17.81
N SER A 9 -18.99 2.86 -18.00
CA SER A 9 -17.64 2.30 -17.93
C SER A 9 -16.84 2.81 -19.13
N ARG A 10 -16.06 3.87 -18.94
CA ARG A 10 -15.10 4.32 -19.94
C ARG A 10 -13.87 3.41 -19.89
N THR A 11 -13.86 2.39 -20.75
CA THR A 11 -12.65 1.62 -21.04
C THR A 11 -11.68 2.54 -21.77
N ASN A 12 -10.76 3.15 -21.02
CA ASN A 12 -9.65 3.89 -21.58
C ASN A 12 -8.39 3.08 -21.26
N SER A 13 -8.05 2.12 -22.13
CA SER A 13 -6.79 1.37 -22.06
C SER A 13 -5.64 2.30 -22.47
N ARG A 14 -5.37 3.31 -21.63
CA ARG A 14 -4.08 4.00 -21.65
C ARG A 14 -3.09 3.13 -20.90
N ALA A 15 -1.88 3.01 -21.45
CA ALA A 15 -0.78 2.29 -20.81
C ALA A 15 -0.70 2.70 -19.33
N SER A 16 -0.89 1.72 -18.44
CA SER A 16 -0.74 1.93 -17.01
C SER A 16 0.65 2.49 -16.75
N LYS A 17 0.75 3.57 -15.97
CA LYS A 17 2.04 4.06 -15.49
C LYS A 17 2.78 2.90 -14.81
N ARG A 18 4.01 2.68 -15.24
CA ARG A 18 4.94 1.76 -14.57
C ARG A 18 5.55 2.50 -13.37
N TYR A 19 5.71 1.78 -12.28
CA TYR A 19 6.36 2.26 -11.07
C TYR A 19 7.71 1.57 -10.89
N ASP A 20 8.66 2.27 -10.29
CA ASP A 20 10.02 1.79 -10.03
C ASP A 20 10.38 1.92 -8.54
N GLY A 21 11.51 1.35 -8.13
CA GLY A 21 12.01 1.39 -6.76
C GLY A 21 11.04 0.77 -5.76
N ILE A 22 10.84 1.44 -4.62
CA ILE A 22 9.93 0.99 -3.56
C ILE A 22 8.48 0.73 -4.03
N PHE A 23 8.07 1.31 -5.16
CA PHE A 23 6.70 1.20 -5.68
C PHE A 23 6.55 0.16 -6.80
N ASP A 24 7.60 -0.61 -7.15
CA ASP A 24 7.53 -1.56 -8.28
C ASP A 24 6.41 -2.61 -8.14
N GLY A 25 6.01 -2.94 -6.91
CA GLY A 25 5.00 -3.95 -6.61
C GLY A 25 3.61 -3.57 -7.13
N TYR A 26 3.37 -2.28 -7.36
CA TYR A 26 2.13 -1.78 -7.98
C TYR A 26 2.00 -2.17 -9.45
N ASN A 27 3.07 -2.65 -10.09
CA ASN A 27 3.01 -3.18 -11.45
C ASN A 27 2.29 -4.54 -11.53
N SER A 28 2.11 -5.26 -10.41
CA SER A 28 1.49 -6.59 -10.38
C SER A 28 0.67 -6.84 -9.10
N LEU A 29 -0.46 -6.15 -8.97
CA LEU A 29 -1.32 -6.19 -7.77
C LEU A 29 -2.09 -7.53 -7.55
N GLY A 30 -2.19 -8.40 -8.55
CA GLY A 30 -2.90 -9.68 -8.42
C GLY A 30 -4.35 -9.51 -7.95
N SER A 31 -4.73 -10.20 -6.88
CA SER A 31 -6.08 -10.14 -6.30
C SER A 31 -6.46 -8.75 -5.75
N TYR A 32 -5.46 -7.92 -5.42
CA TYR A 32 -5.67 -6.57 -4.90
C TYR A 32 -6.01 -5.55 -5.97
N SER A 33 -5.97 -5.91 -7.27
CA SER A 33 -6.32 -4.99 -8.36
C SER A 33 -7.75 -4.46 -8.32
N LYS A 34 -8.63 -5.09 -7.53
CA LYS A 34 -10.03 -4.66 -7.33
C LYS A 34 -10.23 -3.80 -6.08
N ALA A 35 -9.23 -3.72 -5.21
CA ALA A 35 -9.30 -2.89 -4.01
C ALA A 35 -9.18 -1.41 -4.40
N PHE A 36 -9.68 -0.54 -3.53
CA PHE A 36 -9.46 0.89 -3.69
C PHE A 36 -8.03 1.23 -3.27
N ASP A 37 -7.33 1.95 -4.13
CA ASP A 37 -5.98 2.47 -3.87
C ASP A 37 -6.07 3.93 -3.40
N GLU A 38 -5.55 4.17 -2.18
CA GLU A 38 -5.53 5.49 -1.55
C GLU A 38 -4.47 6.41 -2.16
N MET A 39 -3.37 5.87 -2.69
CA MET A 39 -2.24 6.63 -3.23
C MET A 39 -2.41 6.90 -4.73
N PHE A 40 -2.78 5.89 -5.52
CA PHE A 40 -2.90 5.98 -6.96
C PHE A 40 -4.36 6.05 -7.42
N ASP A 41 -4.65 6.90 -8.40
CA ASP A 41 -5.96 6.90 -9.07
C ASP A 41 -6.07 5.77 -10.11
N GLY A 42 -7.26 5.58 -10.68
CA GLY A 42 -7.48 4.53 -11.70
C GLY A 42 -6.69 4.72 -12.99
N GLN A 43 -5.97 5.84 -13.14
CA GLN A 43 -5.06 6.13 -14.25
C GLN A 43 -3.58 6.04 -13.84
N GLY A 44 -3.29 5.67 -12.59
CA GLY A 44 -1.95 5.56 -12.03
C GLY A 44 -1.31 6.88 -11.64
N ASN A 45 -2.09 7.95 -11.43
CA ASN A 45 -1.54 9.21 -10.91
C ASN A 45 -1.60 9.24 -9.39
N VAL A 46 -0.58 9.84 -8.78
CA VAL A 46 -0.54 10.07 -7.34
C VAL A 46 -1.61 11.09 -6.95
N ARG A 47 -2.48 10.69 -6.03
CA ARG A 47 -3.54 11.52 -5.45
C ARG A 47 -2.94 12.62 -4.59
N GLY A 48 -3.62 13.76 -4.55
CA GLY A 48 -3.15 14.99 -3.88
C GLY A 48 -2.54 14.78 -2.49
N PRO A 49 -3.24 14.11 -1.55
CA PRO A 49 -2.75 13.89 -0.19
C PRO A 49 -1.43 13.10 -0.11
N TYR A 50 -1.14 12.26 -1.10
CA TYR A 50 0.01 11.35 -1.09
C TYR A 50 1.21 11.82 -1.92
N LYS A 51 1.10 12.97 -2.61
CA LYS A 51 2.18 13.48 -3.47
C LYS A 51 3.49 13.71 -2.73
N GLY A 52 3.44 14.26 -1.52
CA GLY A 52 4.64 14.51 -0.72
C GLY A 52 5.34 13.20 -0.31
N ILE A 53 4.57 12.24 0.19
CA ILE A 53 5.07 10.92 0.58
C ILE A 53 5.66 10.19 -0.63
N PHE A 54 4.97 10.22 -1.77
CA PHE A 54 5.48 9.62 -2.99
C PHE A 54 6.81 10.25 -3.42
N ALA A 55 6.93 11.57 -3.40
CA ALA A 55 8.16 12.27 -3.78
C ALA A 55 9.35 11.91 -2.87
N GLU A 56 9.09 11.73 -1.58
CA GLU A 56 10.12 11.35 -0.60
C GLU A 56 10.57 9.89 -0.76
N LEU A 57 9.62 8.98 -1.01
CA LEU A 57 9.90 7.55 -1.02
C LEU A 57 10.30 7.02 -2.39
N ALA A 58 9.84 7.63 -3.49
CA ALA A 58 10.10 7.14 -4.85
C ALA A 58 11.60 6.97 -5.21
N PRO A 59 12.53 7.80 -4.70
CA PRO A 59 13.96 7.58 -4.94
C PRO A 59 14.57 6.38 -4.20
N SER A 60 13.85 5.79 -3.24
CA SER A 60 14.36 4.70 -2.39
C SER A 60 14.12 3.33 -3.03
N ASP A 61 15.03 2.38 -2.77
CA ASP A 61 14.90 0.99 -3.20
C ASP A 61 14.18 0.13 -2.15
N ALA A 62 13.41 -0.85 -2.62
CA ALA A 62 12.68 -1.79 -1.77
C ALA A 62 13.62 -2.54 -0.79
N SER A 63 14.78 -2.97 -1.27
CA SER A 63 15.78 -3.68 -0.46
C SER A 63 16.38 -2.82 0.66
N GLU A 64 16.49 -1.51 0.45
CA GLU A 64 16.97 -0.60 1.50
C GLU A 64 15.95 -0.50 2.63
N LEU A 65 14.66 -0.38 2.30
CA LEU A 65 13.59 -0.35 3.28
C LEU A 65 13.51 -1.67 4.06
N GLU A 66 13.65 -2.81 3.36
CA GLU A 66 13.68 -4.13 3.98
C GLU A 66 14.83 -4.26 4.99
N GLY A 67 16.04 -3.85 4.61
CA GLY A 67 17.19 -3.85 5.53
C GLY A 67 16.98 -2.96 6.77
N ARG A 68 16.33 -1.80 6.61
CA ARG A 68 15.97 -0.92 7.74
C ARG A 68 14.89 -1.55 8.63
N ALA A 69 13.91 -2.23 8.03
CA ALA A 69 12.86 -2.93 8.75
C ALA A 69 13.42 -4.09 9.59
N ASP A 70 14.35 -4.86 9.03
CA ASP A 70 15.04 -5.95 9.74
C ASP A 70 15.85 -5.43 10.93
N ALA A 71 16.59 -4.34 10.75
CA ALA A 71 17.34 -3.70 11.83
C ALA A 71 16.42 -3.20 12.94
N LEU A 72 15.29 -2.58 12.57
CA LEU A 72 14.28 -2.11 13.53
C LEU A 72 13.63 -3.28 14.29
N GLY A 73 13.32 -4.39 13.61
CA GLY A 73 12.77 -5.59 14.22
C GLY A 73 13.70 -6.18 15.28
N ARG A 74 15.01 -6.27 14.99
CA ARG A 74 16.02 -6.70 15.97
C ARG A 74 16.08 -5.77 17.17
N ALA A 75 16.08 -4.45 16.93
CA ALA A 75 16.11 -3.46 18.00
C ALA A 75 14.89 -3.57 18.94
N PHE A 76 13.69 -3.86 18.43
CA PHE A 76 12.53 -4.11 19.28
C PHE A 76 12.70 -5.35 20.16
N ILE A 77 13.22 -6.46 19.61
CA ILE A 77 13.49 -7.68 20.39
C ILE A 77 14.54 -7.43 21.47
N ASP A 78 15.61 -6.72 21.15
CA ASP A 78 16.67 -6.38 22.10
C ASP A 78 16.16 -5.50 23.26
N GLN A 79 15.12 -4.70 23.03
CA GLN A 79 14.44 -3.89 24.05
C GLN A 79 13.33 -4.65 24.78
N GLY A 80 13.09 -5.93 24.45
CA GLY A 80 12.00 -6.72 25.01
C GLY A 80 10.60 -6.30 24.54
N ILE A 81 10.50 -5.47 23.49
CA ILE A 81 9.23 -5.10 22.87
C ILE A 81 8.75 -6.28 22.02
N THR A 82 7.60 -6.84 22.40
CA THR A 82 6.96 -7.93 21.66
C THR A 82 5.50 -7.58 21.39
N PHE A 83 5.03 -7.89 20.18
CA PHE A 83 3.63 -7.71 19.81
C PHE A 83 2.88 -9.01 20.10
N SER A 84 1.78 -8.94 20.86
CA SER A 84 0.91 -10.10 21.04
C SER A 84 0.11 -10.31 19.75
N LEU A 85 0.32 -11.45 19.08
CA LEU A 85 -0.40 -11.76 17.84
C LEU A 85 -1.87 -12.15 18.10
N SER A 86 -2.25 -12.42 19.35
CA SER A 86 -3.64 -12.58 19.80
C SER A 86 -3.67 -12.76 21.33
N GLY A 87 -3.95 -11.70 22.09
CA GLY A 87 -4.25 -11.83 23.52
C GLY A 87 -5.74 -12.11 23.73
N GLN A 88 -6.16 -13.38 23.80
CA GLN A 88 -7.42 -13.68 24.50
C GLN A 88 -7.13 -13.57 26.00
N GLU A 89 -7.45 -12.44 26.61
CA GLU A 89 -7.47 -12.31 28.07
C GLU A 89 -8.45 -13.33 28.65
N ARG A 90 -7.93 -14.29 29.43
CA ARG A 90 -8.75 -15.15 30.26
C ARG A 90 -8.79 -14.54 31.67
N PRO A 91 -9.97 -14.18 32.21
CA PRO A 91 -10.06 -13.74 33.59
C PRO A 91 -9.61 -14.87 34.53
N PHE A 92 -8.82 -14.51 35.53
CA PHE A 92 -8.45 -15.43 36.62
C PHE A 92 -9.70 -15.78 37.46
N PRO A 93 -9.76 -17.01 38.03
CA PRO A 93 -10.80 -17.37 39.00
C PRO A 93 -10.70 -16.54 40.28
#